data_AF-A0A3D4NGZ0-F1
#
_entry.id   AF-A0A3D4NGZ0-F1
#
_cell.length_a   1.000
_cell.length_b   1.000
_cell.length_c   1.000
_cell.angle_alpha   90.00
_cell.angle_beta   90.00
_cell.angle_gamma   90.00
#
_symmetry.space_group_name_H-M   'P 1'
#
loop_
_entity.id
_entity.type
_entity.pdbx_description
1 polymer ?
#
loop_
_entity_poly.entity_id
_entity_poly.type
_entity_poly.pdbx_seq_one_letter_code
_entity_poly.pdbx_strand_id
1 'polypeptide(L)'
;MQNASLEIRMWQFEEPETALMVSLGAPFGKSLAMQKGFWEYIRSYMNNGPYFDEYGNHSESDAFVKSQLSVRPKMSDSFKQTLAQLKQAKKDAGGKNYLRSSDVAKLMFEPLLYPQDRIQELTYSIAKRRSRNLWPKVVAERLKAGGPTTRLVDLENGQGFGVSKVS
;
A
#
# COMPACT_ATOMS: atom_id res chain seq x y z
N MET A 1 21.95 17.69 10.27
CA MET A 1 20.75 16.85 10.06
C MET A 1 21.18 15.40 10.12
N GLN A 2 20.68 14.62 11.08
CA GLN A 2 20.93 13.18 11.14
C GLN A 2 19.84 12.49 10.30
N ASN A 3 20.23 11.98 9.14
CA ASN A 3 19.36 11.14 8.32
C ASN A 3 19.41 9.72 8.89
N ALA A 4 18.26 9.09 9.06
CA ALA A 4 18.15 7.73 9.58
C ALA A 4 17.37 6.86 8.59
N SER A 5 17.89 5.66 8.31
CA SER A 5 17.15 4.58 7.65
C SER A 5 16.33 3.86 8.71
N LEU A 6 15.07 3.53 8.40
CA LEU A 6 14.28 2.62 9.22
C LEU A 6 14.42 1.22 8.62
N GLU A 7 14.98 0.31 9.41
CA GLU A 7 15.24 -1.06 9.01
C GLU A 7 14.47 -2.00 9.93
N ILE A 8 13.80 -2.98 9.34
CA ILE A 8 13.07 -4.02 10.08
C ILE A 8 13.69 -5.37 9.76
N ARG A 9 13.79 -6.21 10.80
CA ARG A 9 14.08 -7.62 10.63
C ARG A 9 12.76 -8.37 10.53
N MET A 10 12.59 -9.10 9.44
CA MET A 10 11.43 -9.94 9.19
C MET A 10 11.87 -11.41 9.25
N TRP A 11 11.12 -12.22 9.99
CA TRP A 11 11.31 -13.67 10.01
C TRP A 11 10.33 -14.34 9.05
N GLN A 12 10.78 -15.41 8.42
CA GLN A 12 9.90 -16.25 7.63
C GLN A 12 9.00 -17.06 8.57
N PHE A 13 7.70 -17.04 8.27
CA PHE A 13 6.72 -17.83 9.00
C PHE A 13 7.01 -19.33 8.84
N GLU A 14 6.98 -20.09 9.94
CA GLU A 14 7.39 -21.51 10.06
C GLU A 14 8.90 -21.79 9.94
N GLU A 15 9.74 -20.81 9.56
CA GLU A 15 11.20 -20.95 9.41
C GLU A 15 11.95 -19.78 10.08
N PRO A 16 11.96 -19.68 11.42
CA PRO A 16 12.47 -18.51 12.15
C PRO A 16 13.99 -18.30 12.01
N GLU A 17 14.75 -19.32 11.61
CA GLU A 17 16.16 -19.18 11.23
C GLU A 17 16.35 -18.35 9.95
N THR A 18 15.34 -18.31 9.08
CA THR A 18 15.36 -17.51 7.85
C THR A 18 14.84 -16.11 8.16
N ALA A 19 15.76 -15.14 8.21
CA ALA A 19 15.42 -13.74 8.45
C ALA A 19 15.95 -12.83 7.34
N LEU A 20 15.18 -11.81 7.00
CA LEU A 20 15.54 -10.78 6.04
C LEU A 20 15.56 -9.41 6.72
N MET A 21 16.60 -8.63 6.45
CA MET A 21 16.66 -7.22 6.79
C MET A 21 16.01 -6.42 5.67
N VAL A 22 14.97 -5.66 5.97
CA VAL A 22 14.25 -4.84 4.98
C VAL A 22 14.37 -3.37 5.38
N SER A 23 14.95 -2.57 4.49
CA SER A 23 14.88 -1.11 4.61
C SER A 23 13.49 -0.64 4.14
N LEU A 24 12.80 0.09 5.01
CA LEU A 24 11.45 0.60 4.72
C LEU A 24 11.43 1.89 3.89
N GLY A 25 12.57 2.25 3.29
CA GLY A 25 12.68 3.30 2.29
C GLY A 25 14.01 4.03 2.34
N ALA A 26 14.26 4.85 1.32
CA ALA A 26 15.50 5.61 1.23
C ALA A 26 15.67 6.57 2.43
N PRO A 27 16.89 6.69 2.99
CA PRO A 27 17.17 7.55 4.15
C PRO A 27 17.22 9.04 3.78
N PHE A 28 17.23 9.39 2.49
CA PHE A 28 17.41 10.76 2.03
C PHE A 28 16.27 11.67 2.46
N GLY A 29 16.63 12.78 3.13
CA GLY A 29 15.68 13.82 3.54
C GLY A 29 14.74 13.44 4.70
N LYS A 30 14.90 12.25 5.29
CA LYS A 30 14.05 11.80 6.40
C LYS A 30 14.75 12.02 7.74
N SER A 31 14.15 12.88 8.58
CA SER A 31 14.62 13.06 9.95
C SER A 31 14.27 11.86 10.83
N LEU A 32 15.01 11.68 11.93
CA LEU A 32 14.71 10.64 12.92
C LEU A 32 13.28 10.73 13.46
N ALA A 33 12.76 11.94 13.69
CA ALA A 33 11.38 12.14 14.15
C ALA A 33 10.36 11.64 13.11
N MET A 34 10.61 11.87 11.83
CA MET A 34 9.75 11.40 10.74
C MET A 34 9.77 9.87 10.63
N GLN A 35 10.95 9.25 10.79
CA GLN A 35 11.07 7.79 10.82
C GLN A 35 10.37 7.18 12.03
N LYS A 36 10.45 7.80 13.20
CA LYS A 36 9.72 7.37 14.40
C LYS A 36 8.21 7.43 14.19
N GLY A 37 7.71 8.53 13.63
CA GLY A 37 6.28 8.66 13.28
C GLY A 37 5.83 7.60 12.29
N PHE A 38 6.64 7.32 11.28
CA PHE A 38 6.36 6.26 10.30
C PHE A 38 6.36 4.86 10.93
N TRP A 39 7.29 4.58 11.84
CA TRP A 39 7.31 3.33 12.60
C TRP A 39 6.05 3.16 13.46
N GLU A 40 5.65 4.19 14.21
CA GLU A 40 4.42 4.11 15.02
C GLU A 40 3.17 3.93 14.15
N TYR A 41 3.14 4.50 12.95
CA TYR A 41 2.07 4.23 11.98
C TYR A 41 2.03 2.75 11.57
N ILE A 42 3.17 2.16 11.17
CA ILE A 42 3.24 0.73 10.80
C ILE A 42 2.86 -0.16 11.97
N ARG A 43 3.40 0.11 13.16
CA ARG A 43 3.10 -0.63 14.38
C ARG A 43 1.60 -0.58 14.70
N SER A 44 1.00 0.60 14.62
CA SER A 44 -0.44 0.78 14.83
C SER A 44 -1.23 -0.01 13.80
N TYR A 45 -0.90 0.11 12.51
CA TYR A 45 -1.52 -0.66 11.42
C TYR A 45 -1.47 -2.17 11.66
N MET A 46 -0.34 -2.69 12.13
CA MET A 46 -0.16 -4.11 12.40
C MET A 46 -0.94 -4.59 13.63
N ASN A 47 -1.07 -3.75 14.67
CA ASN A 47 -1.73 -4.12 15.92
C ASN A 47 -3.25 -3.91 15.88
N ASN A 48 -3.70 -2.81 15.28
CA ASN A 48 -5.08 -2.35 15.33
C ASN A 48 -5.81 -2.58 13.99
N GLY A 49 -5.09 -3.08 12.97
CA GLY A 49 -5.60 -3.29 11.63
C GLY A 49 -5.56 -2.03 10.76
N PRO A 50 -5.99 -2.13 9.50
CA PRO A 50 -5.81 -1.08 8.49
C PRO A 50 -6.68 0.18 8.66
N TYR A 51 -7.55 0.22 9.66
CA TYR A 51 -8.64 1.21 9.72
C TYR A 51 -8.56 2.03 10.99
N PHE A 52 -8.24 3.31 10.82
CA PHE A 52 -8.09 4.28 11.90
C PHE A 52 -9.04 5.46 11.69
N ASP A 53 -9.58 5.99 12.77
CA ASP A 53 -10.19 7.33 12.77
C ASP A 53 -9.10 8.43 12.75
N GLU A 54 -9.54 9.69 12.73
CA GLU A 54 -8.65 10.87 12.76
C GLU A 54 -7.79 10.97 14.03
N TYR A 55 -8.10 10.18 15.07
CA TYR A 55 -7.39 10.13 16.34
C TYR A 55 -6.51 8.88 16.48
N GLY A 56 -6.46 8.01 15.46
CA GLY A 56 -5.64 6.79 15.46
C GLY A 56 -6.27 5.60 16.19
N ASN A 57 -7.57 5.65 16.52
CA ASN A 57 -8.30 4.52 17.09
C ASN A 57 -8.88 3.63 15.99
N HIS A 58 -9.07 2.35 16.27
CA HIS A 58 -9.71 1.43 15.33
C HIS A 58 -11.09 1.94 14.89
N SER A 59 -11.34 2.00 13.59
CA SER A 59 -12.62 2.42 13.03
C SER A 59 -13.24 1.30 12.21
N GLU A 60 -14.46 0.87 12.59
CA GLU A 60 -15.26 -0.07 11.80
C GLU A 60 -16.00 0.60 10.62
N SER A 61 -15.83 1.92 10.42
CA SER A 61 -16.61 2.69 9.44
C SER A 61 -16.30 2.29 8.00
N ASP A 62 -17.11 1.35 7.52
CA ASP A 62 -17.14 0.78 6.19
C ASP A 62 -17.34 1.84 5.08
N ALA A 63 -18.05 2.95 5.32
CA ALA A 63 -18.32 3.94 4.27
C ALA A 63 -17.07 4.74 3.84
N PHE A 64 -16.32 5.30 4.80
CA PHE A 64 -15.07 6.02 4.51
C PHE A 64 -14.03 5.06 3.92
N VAL A 65 -13.90 3.86 4.50
CA VAL A 65 -12.98 2.82 4.02
C VAL A 65 -13.34 2.34 2.61
N LYS A 66 -14.61 2.04 2.33
CA LYS A 66 -15.09 1.71 0.99
C LYS A 66 -14.85 2.84 0.01
N SER A 67 -15.00 4.10 0.43
CA SER A 67 -14.68 5.24 -0.43
C SER A 67 -13.20 5.22 -0.84
N GLN A 68 -12.27 5.00 0.10
CA GLN A 68 -10.84 4.91 -0.18
C GLN A 68 -10.48 3.67 -1.01
N LEU A 69 -11.05 2.50 -0.71
CA LEU A 69 -10.82 1.24 -1.45
C LEU A 69 -11.45 1.23 -2.85
N SER A 70 -12.48 2.05 -3.07
CA SER A 70 -13.12 2.20 -4.38
C SER A 70 -12.22 2.96 -5.35
N VAL A 71 -11.29 3.78 -4.84
CA VAL A 71 -10.23 4.41 -5.62
C VAL A 71 -9.20 3.34 -6.01
N ARG A 72 -9.46 2.68 -7.14
CA ARG A 72 -8.48 1.82 -7.81
C ARG A 72 -7.90 2.60 -8.99
N PRO A 73 -6.81 3.37 -8.80
CA PRO A 73 -6.20 4.09 -9.89
C PRO A 73 -5.68 3.07 -10.90
N LYS A 74 -6.26 3.08 -12.10
CA LYS A 74 -5.69 2.43 -13.27
C LYS A 74 -4.88 3.48 -14.00
N MET A 75 -3.59 3.24 -14.14
CA MET A 75 -2.69 4.16 -14.86
C MET A 75 -3.19 4.36 -16.29
N SER A 76 -3.74 3.30 -16.89
CA SER A 76 -4.35 3.35 -18.22
C SER A 76 -5.63 4.17 -18.34
N ASP A 77 -6.27 4.55 -17.22
CA ASP A 77 -7.42 5.45 -17.23
C ASP A 77 -7.02 6.93 -17.11
N SER A 78 -5.72 7.25 -16.98
CA SER A 78 -5.17 8.62 -16.86
C SER A 78 -5.74 9.56 -17.93
N PHE A 79 -5.65 9.16 -19.21
CA PHE A 79 -6.15 9.96 -20.32
C PHE A 79 -7.66 10.23 -20.24
N LYS A 80 -8.46 9.22 -19.84
CA LYS A 80 -9.90 9.39 -19.65
C LYS A 80 -10.21 10.37 -18.51
N GLN A 81 -9.44 10.30 -17.43
CA GLN A 81 -9.57 11.21 -16.29
C GLN A 81 -9.21 12.65 -16.69
N THR A 82 -8.12 12.84 -17.45
CA THR A 82 -7.74 14.15 -18.00
C THR A 82 -8.83 14.72 -18.89
N LEU A 83 -9.42 13.93 -19.79
CA LEU A 83 -10.55 14.37 -20.62
C LEU A 83 -11.78 14.76 -19.78
N ALA A 84 -12.12 13.99 -18.73
CA ALA A 84 -13.23 14.30 -17.85
C ALA A 84 -12.99 15.61 -17.07
N GLN A 85 -11.78 15.79 -16.53
CA GLN A 85 -11.36 17.01 -15.85
C GLN A 85 -11.45 18.23 -16.78
N LEU A 86 -10.96 18.09 -18.02
CA LEU A 86 -11.03 19.16 -19.02
C LEU A 86 -12.45 19.50 -19.43
N LYS A 87 -13.33 18.51 -19.56
CA LYS A 87 -14.75 18.73 -19.86
C LYS A 87 -15.43 19.51 -18.74
N GLN A 88 -15.10 19.19 -17.49
CA GLN A 88 -15.61 19.90 -16.31
C GLN A 88 -15.05 21.33 -16.25
N ALA A 89 -13.73 21.51 -16.37
CA ALA A 89 -13.10 22.82 -16.38
C ALA A 89 -13.64 23.73 -17.52
N LYS A 90 -13.89 23.15 -18.69
CA LYS A 90 -14.53 23.85 -19.82
C LYS A 90 -15.93 24.33 -19.46
N LYS A 91 -16.73 23.51 -18.79
CA LYS A 91 -18.08 23.87 -18.34
C LYS A 91 -18.03 25.00 -17.31
N ASP A 92 -17.14 24.89 -16.33
CA ASP A 92 -17.03 25.83 -15.21
C ASP A 92 -16.51 27.21 -15.66
N ALA A 93 -15.64 27.25 -16.67
CA ALA A 93 -15.13 28.49 -17.23
C ALA A 93 -16.00 29.07 -18.38
N GLY A 94 -17.22 28.55 -18.59
CA GLY A 94 -18.11 29.02 -19.67
C GLY A 94 -17.50 28.85 -21.06
N GLY A 95 -16.63 27.85 -21.23
CA GLY A 95 -15.94 27.55 -22.49
C GLY A 95 -14.67 28.36 -22.76
N LYS A 96 -14.28 29.30 -21.88
CA LYS A 96 -13.13 30.21 -22.12
C LYS A 96 -11.97 29.87 -21.19
N ASN A 97 -10.72 29.97 -21.69
CA ASN A 97 -9.48 29.90 -20.90
C ASN A 97 -9.38 28.72 -19.90
N TYR A 98 -9.91 27.56 -20.27
CA TYR A 98 -9.96 26.38 -19.38
C TYR A 98 -8.75 25.45 -19.53
N LEU A 99 -7.90 25.65 -20.55
CA LEU A 99 -6.70 24.84 -20.80
C LEU A 99 -5.47 25.49 -20.16
N ARG A 100 -4.73 24.71 -19.36
CA ARG A 100 -3.39 25.05 -18.87
C ARG A 100 -2.33 24.35 -19.72
N SER A 101 -1.09 24.86 -19.68
CA SER A 101 0.05 24.21 -20.33
C SER A 101 0.26 22.76 -19.87
N SER A 102 0.01 22.49 -18.58
CA SER A 102 0.02 21.14 -18.02
C SER A 102 -0.99 20.20 -18.67
N ASP A 103 -2.15 20.71 -19.06
CA ASP A 103 -3.21 19.89 -19.66
C ASP A 103 -2.86 19.53 -21.10
N VAL A 104 -2.22 20.44 -21.82
CA VAL A 104 -1.69 20.19 -23.17
C VAL A 104 -0.61 19.12 -23.13
N ALA A 105 0.30 19.17 -22.15
CA ALA A 105 1.32 18.13 -21.96
C ALA A 105 0.67 16.76 -21.69
N LYS A 106 -0.30 16.69 -20.76
CA LYS A 106 -1.03 15.44 -20.47
C LYS A 106 -1.73 14.87 -21.70
N LEU A 107 -2.42 15.72 -22.47
CA LEU A 107 -3.10 15.30 -23.71
C LEU A 107 -2.15 14.71 -24.75
N MET A 108 -0.87 15.12 -24.78
CA MET A 108 0.14 14.55 -25.67
C MET A 108 0.76 13.26 -25.13
N PHE A 109 1.14 13.23 -23.85
CA PHE A 109 1.95 12.14 -23.29
C PHE A 109 1.11 10.95 -22.78
N GLU A 110 -0.07 11.17 -22.21
CA GLU A 110 -0.88 10.08 -21.65
C GLU A 110 -1.30 9.04 -22.72
N PRO A 111 -1.70 9.43 -23.95
CA PRO A 111 -1.96 8.44 -25.02
C PRO A 111 -0.71 7.66 -25.43
N LEU A 112 0.45 8.32 -25.47
CA LEU A 112 1.73 7.69 -25.83
C LEU A 112 2.16 6.65 -24.77
N LEU A 113 1.88 6.92 -23.49
CA LEU A 113 2.21 6.05 -22.37
C LEU A 113 1.17 4.93 -22.14
N TYR A 114 -0.02 5.04 -22.72
CA TYR A 114 -1.10 4.07 -22.54
C TYR A 114 -0.69 2.60 -22.75
N PRO A 115 0.08 2.21 -23.80
CA PRO A 115 0.53 0.83 -23.96
C PRO A 115 1.42 0.36 -22.80
N GLN A 116 2.35 1.22 -22.35
CA GLN A 116 3.23 0.92 -21.22
C GLN A 116 2.42 0.73 -19.93
N ASP A 117 1.47 1.62 -19.66
CA ASP A 117 0.61 1.55 -18.48
C ASP A 117 -0.21 0.26 -18.45
N ARG A 118 -0.73 -0.18 -19.61
CA ARG A 118 -1.48 -1.45 -19.73
C ARG A 118 -0.60 -2.67 -19.49
N ILE A 119 0.63 -2.67 -20.01
CA ILE A 119 1.61 -3.74 -19.76
C ILE A 119 1.96 -3.79 -18.28
N GLN A 120 2.23 -2.64 -17.67
CA GLN A 120 2.54 -2.52 -16.25
C GLN A 120 1.38 -3.05 -15.39
N GLU A 121 0.14 -2.65 -15.66
CA GLU A 121 -1.06 -3.17 -14.99
C GLU A 121 -1.18 -4.69 -15.10
N LEU A 122 -0.96 -5.24 -16.29
CA LEU A 122 -0.98 -6.69 -16.51
C LEU A 122 0.11 -7.38 -15.69
N THR A 123 1.35 -6.90 -15.75
CA THR A 123 2.48 -7.46 -15.00
C THR A 123 2.21 -7.43 -13.50
N TYR A 124 1.71 -6.31 -12.96
CA TYR A 124 1.33 -6.24 -11.54
C TYR A 124 0.18 -7.20 -11.19
N SER A 125 -0.81 -7.35 -12.07
CA SER A 125 -1.91 -8.30 -11.82
C SER A 125 -1.43 -9.75 -11.75
N ILE A 126 -0.50 -10.13 -12.63
CA ILE A 126 0.12 -11.46 -12.66
C ILE A 126 0.98 -11.67 -11.41
N ALA A 127 1.84 -10.70 -11.07
CA ALA A 127 2.69 -10.76 -9.89
C ALA A 127 1.85 -10.89 -8.60
N LYS A 128 0.79 -10.10 -8.48
CA LYS A 128 -0.15 -10.16 -7.34
C LYS A 128 -0.82 -11.53 -7.24
N ARG A 129 -1.27 -12.10 -8.36
CA ARG A 129 -1.88 -13.44 -8.39
C ARG A 129 -0.88 -14.52 -7.99
N ARG A 130 0.33 -14.49 -8.56
CA ARG A 130 1.39 -15.46 -8.25
C ARG A 130 1.78 -15.38 -6.77
N SER A 131 1.97 -14.18 -6.24
CA SER A 131 2.28 -13.98 -4.83
C SER A 131 1.22 -14.61 -3.93
N ARG A 132 -0.07 -14.30 -4.13
CA ARG A 132 -1.16 -14.88 -3.33
C ARG A 132 -1.22 -16.41 -3.39
N ASN A 133 -0.89 -17.01 -4.53
CA ASN A 133 -0.91 -18.47 -4.70
C ASN A 133 0.26 -19.17 -3.98
N LEU A 134 1.33 -18.45 -3.63
CA LEU A 134 2.49 -18.98 -2.92
C LEU A 134 2.35 -18.87 -1.40
N TRP A 135 1.29 -18.25 -0.90
CA TRP A 135 1.11 -18.09 0.54
C TRP A 135 0.78 -19.43 1.20
N PRO A 136 1.37 -19.75 2.37
CA PRO A 136 0.97 -20.91 3.14
C PRO A 136 -0.53 -20.89 3.44
N LYS A 137 -1.18 -22.07 3.46
CA LYS A 137 -2.64 -22.19 3.64
C LYS A 137 -3.13 -21.44 4.88
N VAL A 138 -2.40 -21.56 5.98
CA VAL A 138 -2.66 -20.91 7.26
C VAL A 138 -2.71 -19.37 7.14
N VAL A 139 -1.88 -18.78 6.28
CA VAL A 139 -1.90 -17.34 6.00
C VAL A 139 -3.04 -16.97 5.05
N ALA A 140 -3.27 -17.78 4.00
CA ALA A 140 -4.34 -17.56 3.03
C ALA A 140 -5.74 -17.62 3.66
N GLU A 141 -5.98 -18.52 4.62
CA GLU A 141 -7.24 -18.61 5.37
C GLU A 141 -7.50 -17.37 6.22
N ARG A 142 -6.45 -16.80 6.84
CA ARG A 142 -6.56 -15.57 7.65
C ARG A 142 -6.86 -14.32 6.83
N LEU A 143 -6.42 -14.29 5.57
CA LEU A 143 -6.74 -13.19 4.66
C LEU A 143 -8.20 -13.16 4.18
N LYS A 144 -9.01 -14.19 4.46
CA LYS A 144 -10.44 -14.18 4.12
C LYS A 144 -11.19 -13.21 5.04
N ALA A 145 -12.30 -12.64 4.55
CA ALA A 145 -13.06 -11.61 5.27
C ALA A 145 -13.61 -12.03 6.65
N GLY A 146 -13.64 -13.34 6.96
CA GLY A 146 -13.96 -13.88 8.29
C GLY A 146 -12.91 -14.89 8.79
N GLY A 147 -11.66 -14.74 8.33
CA GLY A 147 -10.55 -15.59 8.74
C GLY A 147 -10.16 -15.37 10.21
N PRO A 148 -9.37 -16.28 10.81
CA PRO A 148 -8.89 -16.13 12.18
C PRO A 148 -8.09 -14.84 12.38
N THR A 149 -8.32 -14.14 13.49
CA THR A 149 -7.60 -12.92 13.86
C THR A 149 -6.35 -13.19 14.70
N THR A 150 -6.10 -14.44 15.07
CA THR A 150 -4.89 -14.86 15.81
C THR A 150 -3.65 -14.56 14.99
N ARG A 151 -2.69 -13.83 15.60
CA ARG A 151 -1.45 -13.44 14.94
C ARG A 151 -0.62 -14.68 14.64
N LEU A 152 0.11 -14.66 13.52
CA LEU A 152 0.98 -15.77 13.12
C LEU A 152 2.04 -16.08 14.19
N VAL A 153 2.62 -15.05 14.81
CA VAL A 153 3.59 -15.20 15.90
C VAL A 153 3.01 -15.91 17.13
N ASP A 154 1.73 -15.72 17.43
CA ASP A 154 1.09 -16.40 18.58
C ASP A 154 0.94 -17.90 18.30
N LEU A 155 0.76 -18.30 17.04
CA LEU A 155 0.72 -19.71 16.63
C LEU A 155 2.10 -20.34 16.70
N GLU A 156 3.12 -19.64 16.20
CA GLU A 156 4.52 -20.10 16.25
C GLU A 156 4.95 -20.32 17.69
N ASN A 157 4.66 -19.38 18.58
CA ASN A 157 4.91 -19.51 20.02
C ASN A 157 4.19 -20.73 20.61
N GLY A 158 2.93 -20.96 20.24
CA GLY A 158 2.16 -22.13 20.68
C GLY A 158 2.69 -23.46 20.13
N GLN A 159 3.41 -23.43 19.02
CA GLN A 159 4.09 -24.58 18.40
C GLN A 159 5.53 -24.76 18.90
N GLY A 160 6.02 -23.89 19.79
CA GLY A 160 7.38 -23.92 20.33
C GLY A 160 8.44 -23.27 19.45
N PHE A 161 8.05 -22.62 18.35
CA PHE A 161 8.92 -21.79 17.53
C PHE A 161 9.05 -20.38 18.15
N GLY A 162 10.24 -19.77 18.09
CA GLY A 162 10.44 -18.40 18.57
C GLY A 162 10.67 -18.23 20.08
N VAL A 163 10.64 -19.29 20.89
CA VAL A 163 11.13 -19.24 22.28
C VAL A 163 12.66 -19.21 22.22
N SER A 164 13.26 -18.06 22.52
CA SER A 164 14.70 -18.03 22.82
C SER A 164 14.96 -19.06 23.92
N LYS A 165 15.69 -20.13 23.61
CA LYS A 165 16.24 -21.01 24.62
C LYS A 165 17.15 -20.15 25.50
N VAL A 166 16.62 -19.75 26.66
CA VAL A 166 17.40 -19.10 27.70
C VAL A 166 18.51 -20.10 28.04
N SER A 167 19.75 -19.72 27.69
CA SER A 167 20.97 -20.41 28.08
C SER A 167 21.51 -19.73 29.33
#